data_AF-R7XUZ7-F1
#
_entry.id   AF-R7XUZ7-F1
#
_cell.length_a   1.000
_cell.length_b   1.000
_cell.length_c   1.000
_cell.angle_alpha   90.00
_cell.angle_beta   90.00
_cell.angle_gamma   90.00
#
_symmetry.space_group_name_H-M   'P 1'
#
loop_
_entity.id
_entity.type
_entity.pdbx_description
1 polymer ?
#
loop_
_entity_poly.entity_id
_entity_poly.type
_entity_poly.pdbx_seq_one_letter_code
_entity_poly.pdbx_strand_id
1 'polypeptide(L)'
;MSLAVAALARVVAMGAALAAYYAAIPLLFPDDGGGANIGAGLIVFGALVLISFGWAFVDGAARDLSGAIIIWAIVAAAFSVGWLLVRAVIEADASTSASELIRHDLGGVPFTLGLVLVPAVVGAVVGGALRPAGSSH
;
A
#
# COMPACT_ATOMS: atom_id res chain seq x y z
N MET A 1 -9.89 -2.31 -19.51
CA MET A 1 -10.17 -1.99 -18.09
C MET A 1 -9.83 -0.54 -17.84
N SER A 2 -10.75 0.27 -17.30
CA SER A 2 -10.49 1.70 -17.03
C SER A 2 -9.46 1.87 -15.92
N LEU A 3 -8.78 3.03 -15.87
CA LEU A 3 -7.79 3.36 -14.83
C LEU A 3 -8.40 3.26 -13.42
N ALA A 4 -9.64 3.71 -13.26
CA ALA A 4 -10.36 3.65 -11.99
C ALA A 4 -10.58 2.21 -11.50
N VAL A 5 -11.02 1.31 -12.37
CA VAL A 5 -11.22 -0.11 -12.02
C VAL A 5 -9.87 -0.77 -11.69
N ALA A 6 -8.81 -0.42 -12.43
CA ALA A 6 -7.47 -0.92 -12.14
C ALA A 6 -6.99 -0.47 -10.75
N ALA A 7 -7.08 0.82 -10.44
CA ALA A 7 -6.69 1.37 -9.15
C ALA A 7 -7.52 0.76 -8.01
N LEU A 8 -8.84 0.67 -8.17
CA LEU A 8 -9.72 0.06 -7.17
C LEU A 8 -9.34 -1.40 -6.90
N ALA A 9 -9.09 -2.19 -7.95
CA ALA A 9 -8.69 -3.59 -7.77
C ALA A 9 -7.38 -3.72 -6.97
N ARG A 10 -6.41 -2.82 -7.19
CA ARG A 10 -5.13 -2.80 -6.45
C ARG A 10 -5.32 -2.39 -5.00
N VAL A 11 -6.13 -1.36 -4.73
CA VAL A 11 -6.49 -0.95 -3.36
C VAL A 11 -7.18 -2.08 -2.61
N VAL A 12 -8.17 -2.74 -3.24
CA VAL A 12 -8.89 -3.87 -2.62
C VAL A 12 -7.94 -5.05 -2.36
N ALA A 13 -7.09 -5.41 -3.32
CA ALA A 13 -6.14 -6.50 -3.16
C ALA A 13 -5.13 -6.23 -2.04
N MET A 14 -4.54 -5.02 -2.01
CA MET A 14 -3.60 -4.63 -0.95
C MET A 14 -4.28 -4.57 0.42
N GLY A 15 -5.50 -4.01 0.49
CA GLY A 15 -6.29 -3.95 1.71
C GLY A 15 -6.66 -5.34 2.24
N ALA A 16 -7.09 -6.25 1.36
CA ALA A 16 -7.41 -7.62 1.72
C ALA A 16 -6.18 -8.41 2.19
N ALA A 17 -5.04 -8.26 1.50
CA ALA A 17 -3.78 -8.87 1.91
C ALA A 17 -3.32 -8.36 3.29
N LEU A 18 -3.45 -7.06 3.53
CA LEU A 18 -3.11 -6.45 4.82
C LEU A 18 -4.04 -6.93 5.94
N ALA A 19 -5.34 -6.98 5.69
CA ALA A 19 -6.32 -7.50 6.66
C ALA A 19 -6.05 -8.97 7.00
N ALA A 20 -5.77 -9.81 5.99
CA ALA A 20 -5.40 -11.21 6.19
C ALA A 20 -4.10 -11.33 6.99
N TYR A 21 -3.11 -10.49 6.71
CA TYR A 21 -1.86 -10.45 7.46
C TYR A 21 -2.09 -10.14 8.95
N TYR A 22 -2.81 -9.06 9.27
CA TYR A 22 -3.08 -8.70 10.66
C TYR A 22 -3.95 -9.74 11.39
N ALA A 23 -4.89 -10.39 10.68
CA ALA A 23 -5.65 -11.50 11.23
C ALA A 23 -4.77 -12.74 11.54
N ALA A 24 -3.67 -12.92 10.80
CA ALA A 24 -2.74 -14.02 11.00
C ALA A 24 -1.68 -13.76 12.09
N ILE A 25 -1.37 -12.50 12.41
CA ILE A 25 -0.33 -12.15 13.41
C ILE A 25 -0.51 -12.91 14.73
N PRO A 26 -1.69 -12.95 15.38
CA PRO A 26 -1.85 -13.61 16.67
C PRO A 26 -1.58 -15.12 16.62
N LEU A 27 -1.69 -15.74 15.44
CA LEU A 27 -1.44 -17.17 15.22
C LEU A 27 0.03 -17.46 14.90
N LEU A 28 0.68 -16.56 14.16
CA LEU A 28 2.07 -16.71 13.71
C LEU A 28 3.09 -16.21 14.74
N PHE A 29 2.70 -15.24 15.55
CA PHE A 29 3.50 -14.63 16.60
C PHE A 29 2.66 -14.55 17.88
N PRO A 30 2.49 -15.68 18.60
CA PRO A 30 1.85 -15.67 19.91
C PRO A 30 2.59 -14.70 20.83
N ASP A 31 1.83 -13.92 21.59
CA ASP A 31 2.39 -12.82 22.38
C ASP A 31 2.96 -13.39 23.70
N ASP A 32 4.27 -13.68 23.71
CA ASP A 32 4.95 -14.30 24.86
C ASP A 32 5.29 -13.28 25.97
N GLY A 33 5.04 -11.99 25.75
CA GLY A 33 5.43 -10.94 26.69
C GLY A 33 5.41 -9.52 26.14
N GLY A 34 4.28 -9.05 25.57
CA GLY A 34 3.88 -7.63 25.48
C GLY A 34 4.85 -6.66 24.78
N GLY A 35 5.85 -7.14 24.06
CA GLY A 35 6.84 -6.33 23.37
C GLY A 35 6.36 -5.88 21.99
N ALA A 36 6.69 -4.66 21.59
CA ALA A 36 6.43 -4.19 20.23
C ALA A 36 7.10 -5.11 19.21
N ASN A 37 6.31 -5.72 18.33
CA ASN A 37 6.78 -6.73 17.39
C ASN A 37 7.42 -6.07 16.15
N ILE A 38 8.65 -5.57 16.31
CA ILE A 38 9.41 -4.86 15.25
C ILE A 38 9.48 -5.69 13.96
N GLY A 39 9.62 -7.02 14.09
CA GLY A 39 9.64 -7.95 12.97
C GLY A 39 8.36 -7.89 12.13
N ALA A 40 7.19 -7.83 12.77
CA ALA A 40 5.92 -7.74 12.05
C ALA A 40 5.80 -6.43 11.24
N GLY A 41 6.31 -5.31 11.78
CA GLY A 41 6.36 -4.05 11.05
C GLY A 41 7.28 -4.10 9.82
N LEU A 42 8.46 -4.71 9.95
CA LEU A 42 9.41 -4.87 8.84
C LEU A 42 8.88 -5.79 7.74
N ILE A 43 8.11 -6.82 8.09
CA ILE A 43 7.47 -7.72 7.12
C ILE A 43 6.44 -6.94 6.27
N VAL A 44 5.56 -6.16 6.90
CA VAL A 44 4.58 -5.31 6.18
C VAL A 44 5.29 -4.30 5.30
N PHE A 45 6.32 -3.64 5.83
CA PHE A 45 7.13 -2.69 5.08
C PHE A 45 7.72 -3.32 3.81
N GLY A 46 8.42 -4.45 3.96
CA GLY A 46 9.04 -5.16 2.85
C GLY A 46 8.00 -5.65 1.83
N ALA A 47 6.88 -6.21 2.31
CA ALA A 47 5.79 -6.65 1.45
C ALA A 47 5.19 -5.50 0.64
N LEU A 48 4.92 -4.34 1.26
CA LEU A 48 4.41 -3.17 0.56
C LEU A 48 5.36 -2.69 -0.52
N VAL A 49 6.67 -2.61 -0.23
CA VAL A 49 7.68 -2.22 -1.20
C VAL A 49 7.71 -3.18 -2.39
N LEU A 50 7.77 -4.49 -2.13
CA LEU A 50 7.88 -5.52 -3.17
C LEU A 50 6.62 -5.63 -4.02
N ILE A 51 5.42 -5.59 -3.40
CA ILE A 51 4.15 -5.64 -4.11
C ILE A 51 3.97 -4.38 -4.96
N SER A 52 4.25 -3.20 -4.40
CA SER A 52 4.13 -1.94 -5.13
C SER A 52 5.09 -1.90 -6.31
N PHE A 53 6.36 -2.26 -6.10
CA PHE A 53 7.34 -2.35 -7.19
C PHE A 53 6.94 -3.38 -8.25
N GLY A 54 6.68 -4.64 -7.84
CA GLY A 54 6.46 -5.75 -8.77
C GLY A 54 5.19 -5.59 -9.60
N TRP A 55 4.11 -5.11 -8.98
CA TRP A 55 2.87 -4.92 -9.71
C TRP A 55 2.90 -3.65 -10.58
N ALA A 56 3.56 -2.59 -10.12
CA ALA A 56 3.79 -1.42 -10.96
C ALA A 56 4.72 -1.70 -12.13
N PHE A 57 5.71 -2.59 -11.97
CA PHE A 57 6.53 -3.11 -13.07
C PHE A 57 5.67 -3.75 -14.16
N VAL A 58 4.73 -4.63 -13.78
CA VAL A 58 3.81 -5.23 -14.74
C VAL A 58 2.93 -4.16 -15.39
N ASP A 59 2.44 -3.17 -14.62
CA ASP A 59 1.64 -2.07 -15.17
C ASP A 59 2.45 -1.20 -16.16
N GLY A 60 3.72 -0.90 -15.87
CA GLY A 60 4.60 -0.17 -16.77
C GLY A 60 4.93 -0.93 -18.05
N ALA A 61 5.08 -2.26 -17.97
CA ALA A 61 5.27 -3.12 -19.14
C ALA A 61 3.97 -3.29 -19.97
N ALA A 62 2.80 -3.11 -19.36
CA ALA A 62 1.49 -3.36 -19.98
C ALA A 62 0.71 -2.09 -20.38
N ARG A 63 1.09 -0.90 -19.89
CA ARG A 63 0.42 0.39 -20.17
C ARG A 63 1.40 1.50 -20.54
N ASP A 64 0.89 2.67 -20.90
CA ASP A 64 1.72 3.88 -20.95
C ASP A 64 2.21 4.26 -19.54
N LEU A 65 3.42 4.83 -19.46
CA LEU A 65 4.06 5.16 -18.19
C LEU A 65 3.22 6.16 -17.38
N SER A 66 2.64 7.17 -18.04
CA SER A 66 1.81 8.17 -17.35
C SER A 66 0.57 7.53 -16.72
N GLY A 67 -0.08 6.60 -17.44
CA GLY A 67 -1.23 5.86 -16.95
C GLY A 67 -0.89 4.97 -15.75
N ALA A 68 0.27 4.31 -15.77
CA ALA A 68 0.75 3.50 -14.64
C ALA A 68 1.02 4.37 -13.40
N ILE A 69 1.72 5.51 -13.57
CA ILE A 69 2.00 6.44 -12.46
C ILE A 69 0.71 6.99 -11.85
N ILE A 70 -0.28 7.37 -12.67
CA ILE A 70 -1.58 7.88 -12.18
C ILE A 70 -2.31 6.82 -11.35
N ILE A 71 -2.35 5.56 -11.82
CA ILE A 71 -2.95 4.46 -11.06
C ILE A 71 -2.30 4.34 -9.68
N TRP A 72 -0.97 4.32 -9.65
CA TRP A 72 -0.23 4.11 -8.40
C TRP A 72 -0.25 5.32 -7.47
N ALA A 73 -0.37 6.55 -8.00
CA ALA A 73 -0.65 7.73 -7.20
C ALA A 73 -2.01 7.63 -6.50
N ILE A 74 -3.05 7.17 -7.21
CA ILE A 74 -4.38 6.94 -6.62
C ILE A 74 -4.32 5.83 -5.57
N VAL A 75 -3.64 4.72 -5.87
CA VAL A 75 -3.46 3.59 -4.92
C VAL A 75 -2.74 4.06 -3.67
N ALA A 76 -1.64 4.81 -3.78
CA ALA A 76 -0.88 5.31 -2.64
C ALA A 76 -1.69 6.28 -1.78
N ALA A 77 -2.45 7.19 -2.40
CA ALA A 77 -3.33 8.12 -1.69
C ALA A 77 -4.48 7.37 -0.98
N ALA A 78 -5.16 6.47 -1.68
CA ALA A 78 -6.26 5.69 -1.12
C ALA A 78 -5.79 4.77 0.00
N PHE A 79 -4.65 4.11 -0.16
CA PHE A 79 -4.08 3.22 0.85
C PHE A 79 -3.61 3.99 2.08
N SER A 80 -2.88 5.11 1.92
CA SER A 80 -2.39 5.91 3.05
C SER A 80 -3.53 6.51 3.88
N VAL A 81 -4.52 7.12 3.22
CA VAL A 81 -5.70 7.68 3.92
C VAL A 81 -6.58 6.57 4.48
N GLY A 82 -6.85 5.52 3.69
CA GLY A 82 -7.66 4.39 4.13
C GLY A 82 -7.08 3.69 5.35
N TRP A 83 -5.76 3.48 5.37
CA TRP A 83 -5.07 2.88 6.51
C TRP A 83 -5.17 3.73 7.78
N LEU A 84 -4.96 5.05 7.66
CA LEU A 84 -5.15 5.99 8.77
C LEU A 84 -6.57 5.90 9.34
N LEU A 85 -7.59 5.92 8.48
CA LEU A 85 -8.99 5.85 8.90
C LEU A 85 -9.32 4.52 9.57
N VAL A 86 -8.87 3.40 8.99
CA VAL A 86 -9.10 2.06 9.56
C VAL A 86 -8.47 1.95 10.95
N ARG A 87 -7.21 2.38 11.11
CA ARG A 87 -6.54 2.39 12.42
C ARG A 87 -7.28 3.26 13.42
N ALA A 88 -7.62 4.49 13.05
CA ALA A 88 -8.32 5.40 13.94
C ALA A 88 -9.69 4.87 14.40
N VAL A 89 -10.39 4.10 13.56
CA VAL A 89 -11.67 3.47 13.91
C VAL A 89 -11.48 2.26 14.82
N ILE A 90 -10.46 1.43 14.56
CA ILE A 90 -10.19 0.22 15.34
C ILE A 90 -9.58 0.53 16.71
N GLU A 91 -8.70 1.52 16.78
CA GLU A 91 -7.96 1.91 17.99
C GLU A 91 -8.74 2.90 18.88
N ALA A 92 -9.85 3.48 18.40
CA ALA A 92 -10.67 4.39 19.20
C ALA A 92 -11.36 3.65 20.35
N ASP A 93 -11.35 4.27 21.53
CA ASP A 93 -11.96 3.73 22.74
C ASP A 93 -12.65 4.83 23.57
N ALA A 94 -13.06 4.50 24.80
CA ALA A 94 -13.74 5.44 25.69
C ALA A 94 -12.87 6.63 26.12
N SER A 95 -11.55 6.54 25.99
CA SER A 95 -10.58 7.56 26.40
C SER A 95 -10.08 8.42 25.24
N THR A 96 -10.01 7.85 24.03
CA THR A 96 -9.45 8.53 22.85
C THR A 96 -10.38 8.41 21.64
N SER A 97 -10.80 9.55 21.10
CA SER A 97 -11.69 9.57 19.93
C SER A 97 -10.94 9.33 18.61
N ALA A 98 -11.63 8.75 17.62
CA ALA A 98 -11.06 8.54 16.27
C ALA A 98 -10.56 9.85 15.62
N SER A 99 -11.24 10.98 15.87
CA SER A 99 -10.82 12.27 15.32
C SER A 99 -9.51 12.80 15.92
N GLU A 100 -9.23 12.44 17.17
CA GLU A 100 -7.98 12.76 17.85
C GLU A 100 -6.84 11.90 17.32
N LEU A 101 -7.07 10.60 17.15
CA LEU A 101 -6.13 9.68 16.51
C LEU A 101 -5.78 10.12 15.08
N ILE A 102 -6.77 10.52 14.28
CA ILE A 102 -6.53 11.03 12.92
C ILE A 102 -5.62 12.25 12.93
N ARG A 103 -5.85 13.20 13.84
CA ARG A 103 -5.03 14.43 13.92
C ARG A 103 -3.60 14.12 14.37
N HIS A 104 -3.46 13.23 15.35
CA HIS A 104 -2.16 12.80 15.86
C HIS A 104 -1.35 12.08 14.78
N ASP A 105 -1.97 11.17 14.04
CA ASP A 105 -1.30 10.30 13.08
C ASP A 105 -1.23 10.85 11.65
N LEU A 106 -1.81 12.04 11.41
CA LEU A 106 -1.82 12.68 10.10
C LEU A 106 -0.40 12.85 9.53
N GLY A 107 0.59 13.08 10.40
CA GLY A 107 2.00 13.19 10.03
C GLY A 107 2.61 11.92 9.42
N GLY A 108 1.98 10.75 9.62
CA GLY A 108 2.39 9.47 9.03
C GLY A 108 1.89 9.25 7.60
N VAL A 109 0.95 10.07 7.12
CA VAL A 109 0.37 9.93 5.77
C VAL A 109 1.43 10.10 4.67
N PRO A 110 2.28 11.14 4.68
CA PRO A 110 3.33 11.29 3.66
C PRO A 110 4.30 10.11 3.62
N PHE A 111 4.62 9.53 4.78
CA PHE A 111 5.47 8.35 4.88
C PHE A 111 4.83 7.14 4.19
N THR A 112 3.57 6.83 4.52
CA THR A 112 2.84 5.69 3.94
C THR A 112 2.61 5.89 2.44
N LEU A 113 2.32 7.12 2.03
CA LEU A 113 2.17 7.48 0.62
C LEU A 113 3.48 7.26 -0.13
N GLY A 114 4.60 7.75 0.39
CA GLY A 114 5.93 7.55 -0.20
C GLY A 114 6.33 6.07 -0.27
N LEU A 115 6.00 5.30 0.78
CA LEU A 115 6.28 3.87 0.87
C LEU A 115 5.62 3.06 -0.25
N VAL A 116 4.44 3.48 -0.71
CA VAL A 116 3.75 2.83 -1.84
C VAL A 116 4.19 3.45 -3.17
N LEU A 117 4.17 4.78 -3.25
CA LEU A 117 4.33 5.50 -4.51
C LEU A 117 5.75 5.40 -5.07
N VAL A 118 6.78 5.58 -4.24
CA VAL A 118 8.17 5.59 -4.71
C VAL A 118 8.56 4.26 -5.36
N PRO A 119 8.43 3.10 -4.69
CA PRO A 119 8.76 1.82 -5.33
C PRO A 119 7.86 1.51 -6.52
N ALA A 120 6.58 1.93 -6.51
CA ALA A 120 5.71 1.78 -7.65
C ALA A 120 6.17 2.59 -8.88
N VAL A 121 6.56 3.85 -8.70
CA VAL A 121 7.11 4.68 -9.79
C VAL A 121 8.38 4.03 -10.36
N VAL A 122 9.30 3.59 -9.49
CA VAL A 122 10.52 2.89 -9.93
C VAL A 122 10.15 1.63 -10.71
N GLY A 123 9.23 0.81 -10.18
CA GLY A 123 8.74 -0.39 -10.85
C GLY A 123 8.17 -0.09 -12.24
N ALA A 124 7.26 0.87 -12.35
CA ALA A 124 6.63 1.27 -13.61
C ALA A 124 7.64 1.78 -14.64
N VAL A 125 8.64 2.56 -14.21
CA VAL A 125 9.72 3.02 -15.10
C VAL A 125 10.54 1.84 -15.62
N VAL A 126 10.96 0.94 -14.73
CA VAL A 126 11.74 -0.24 -15.11
C VAL A 126 10.93 -1.15 -16.05
N GLY A 127 9.67 -1.41 -15.73
CA GLY A 127 8.78 -2.22 -16.56
C GLY A 127 8.53 -1.61 -17.94
N GLY A 128 8.32 -0.30 -18.02
CA GLY A 128 8.17 0.41 -19.28
C GLY A 128 9.43 0.39 -20.14
N ALA A 129 10.61 0.54 -19.52
CA ALA A 129 11.90 0.51 -20.22
C ALA A 129 12.23 -0.87 -20.82
N LEU A 130 11.71 -1.96 -20.22
CA LEU A 130 11.92 -3.33 -20.71
C LEU A 130 10.85 -3.78 -21.73
N ARG A 131 9.92 -2.89 -22.12
CA ARG A 131 8.92 -3.22 -23.14
C ARG A 131 9.60 -3.43 -24.51
N PRO A 132 9.32 -4.56 -25.21
CA PRO A 132 9.83 -4.78 -26.56
C PRO A 132 9.39 -3.66 -27.52
N ALA A 133 10.31 -3.11 -28.30
CA ALA A 133 10.11 -1.95 -29.18
C ALA A 133 9.12 -2.16 -30.36
N GLY A 134 8.36 -3.26 -30.39
CA GLY A 134 7.44 -3.63 -31.48
C GLY A 134 5.96 -3.69 -31.10
N SER A 135 5.57 -3.31 -29.89
CA SER A 135 4.18 -3.46 -29.39
C SER A 135 3.34 -2.18 -29.40
N SER A 136 3.63 -1.22 -30.28
CA SER A 136 2.79 -0.03 -30.48
C SER A 136 1.59 -0.38 -31.37
N HIS A 137 0.48 -0.80 -30.75
CA HIS A 137 -0.84 -0.82 -31.37
C HIS A 137 -1.64 0.41 -30.91
#